data_AF-A0A1Q6T6Z2-F1
#
_entry.id   AF-A0A1Q6T6Z2-F1
#
_cell.length_a   1.000
_cell.length_b   1.000
_cell.length_c   1.000
_cell.angle_alpha   90.00
_cell.angle_beta   90.00
_cell.angle_gamma   90.00
#
_symmetry.space_group_name_H-M   'P 1'
#
loop_
_entity.id
_entity.type
_entity.pdbx_description
1 polymer ?
#
loop_
_entity_poly.entity_id
_entity_poly.type
_entity_poly.pdbx_seq_one_letter_code
_entity_poly.pdbx_strand_id
1 'polypeptide(L)'
;MPYNKTTSVNGKEIILTREEKSAVDEFHKSRIAFAFLSDGRCAININDAREHKVYLKDDFGISFEEFEHLTRGYIKPGRLVFYTSLNFLPVKDISEEMVNLLTEKALEFFGPGKYEIWNGLKIGRLGEEWEAIEIKGTVLVR
;
A
#
# COMPACT_ATOMS: atom_id res chain seq x y z
N MET A 1 10.46 -16.03 9.56
CA MET A 1 11.50 -15.04 9.99
C MET A 1 10.80 -13.81 10.52
N PRO A 2 11.36 -13.05 11.48
CA PRO A 2 10.79 -11.73 11.79
C PRO A 2 11.04 -10.82 10.57
N TYR A 3 9.99 -10.56 9.79
CA TYR A 3 10.04 -9.59 8.70
C TYR A 3 10.29 -8.17 9.26
N ASN A 4 10.74 -7.25 8.41
CA ASN A 4 10.97 -5.83 8.74
C ASN A 4 12.03 -5.60 9.83
N LYS A 5 13.22 -6.22 9.75
CA LYS A 5 14.37 -5.73 10.54
C LYS A 5 14.86 -4.38 10.01
N THR A 6 14.74 -4.22 8.70
CA THR A 6 14.92 -2.96 7.98
C THR A 6 13.64 -2.60 7.25
N THR A 7 13.45 -1.32 6.95
CA THR A 7 12.44 -0.83 6.00
C THR A 7 13.08 0.13 5.01
N SER A 8 12.49 0.26 3.83
CA SER A 8 12.96 1.18 2.79
C SER A 8 12.01 2.38 2.69
N VAL A 9 12.50 3.58 3.03
CA VAL A 9 11.72 4.83 2.96
C VAL A 9 12.59 5.93 2.37
N ASN A 10 12.04 6.72 1.43
CA ASN A 10 12.77 7.80 0.76
C ASN A 10 14.08 7.32 0.08
N GLY A 11 14.04 6.13 -0.53
CA GLY A 11 15.22 5.49 -1.15
C GLY A 11 16.31 5.03 -0.18
N LYS A 12 16.08 5.07 1.14
CA LYS A 12 17.06 4.68 2.16
C LYS A 12 16.59 3.47 2.94
N GLU A 13 17.53 2.59 3.25
CA GLU A 13 17.30 1.51 4.20
C GLU A 13 17.47 2.02 5.63
N ILE A 14 16.49 1.76 6.49
CA ILE A 14 16.45 2.18 7.89
C ILE A 14 16.39 0.92 8.76
N ILE A 15 17.29 0.81 9.75
CA ILE A 15 17.22 -0.24 10.77
C ILE A 15 16.17 0.17 11.79
N LEU A 16 15.16 -0.68 11.99
CA LEU A 16 14.07 -0.40 12.92
C LEU A 16 14.48 -0.72 14.36
N THR A 17 14.07 0.16 15.29
CA THR A 17 13.99 -0.19 16.71
C THR A 17 12.94 -1.29 16.93
N ARG A 18 12.91 -1.89 18.14
CA ARG A 18 11.93 -2.93 18.46
C ARG A 18 10.50 -2.38 18.42
N GLU A 19 10.31 -1.17 18.93
CA GLU A 19 9.03 -0.48 19.00
C GLU A 19 8.54 -0.12 17.58
N GLU A 20 9.41 0.45 16.74
CA GLU A 20 9.04 0.78 15.35
C GLU A 20 8.74 -0.47 14.54
N LYS A 21 9.49 -1.56 14.74
CA LYS A 21 9.20 -2.83 14.08
C LYS A 21 7.81 -3.34 14.45
N SER A 22 7.45 -3.32 15.73
CA SER A 22 6.11 -3.72 16.16
C SER A 22 5.02 -2.84 15.53
N ALA A 23 5.21 -1.52 15.52
CA ALA A 23 4.26 -0.60 14.92
C ALA A 23 4.12 -0.78 13.40
N VAL A 24 5.22 -1.00 12.68
CA VAL A 24 5.22 -1.32 11.24
C VAL A 24 4.51 -2.65 10.97
N ASP A 25 4.79 -3.68 11.77
CA ASP A 25 4.14 -4.99 11.66
C ASP A 25 2.62 -4.88 11.88
N GLU A 26 2.19 -4.11 12.89
CA GLU A 26 0.77 -3.85 13.17
C GLU A 26 0.10 -3.08 12.03
N PHE A 27 0.74 -2.03 11.54
CA PHE A 27 0.22 -1.26 10.41
C PHE A 27 0.05 -2.13 9.16
N HIS A 28 1.06 -2.94 8.81
CA HIS A 28 0.99 -3.82 7.64
C HIS A 28 -0.09 -4.89 7.75
N LYS A 29 -0.30 -5.48 8.93
CA LYS A 29 -1.39 -6.45 9.14
C LYS A 29 -2.78 -5.82 9.10
N SER A 30 -2.89 -4.54 9.48
CA SER A 30 -4.16 -3.83 9.53
C SER A 30 -4.72 -3.37 8.19
N ARG A 31 -3.95 -3.49 7.10
CA ARG A 31 -4.30 -3.01 5.77
C ARG A 31 -4.41 -4.17 4.78
N ILE A 32 -5.11 -3.94 3.68
CA ILE A 32 -5.01 -4.79 2.48
C ILE A 32 -4.00 -4.10 1.56
N ALA A 33 -2.83 -4.68 1.38
CA ALA A 33 -1.83 -4.19 0.43
C ALA A 33 -2.19 -4.64 -1.00
N PHE A 34 -1.96 -3.78 -1.98
CA PHE A 34 -2.17 -4.11 -3.39
C PHE A 34 -1.06 -3.59 -4.30
N ALA A 35 -0.85 -4.25 -5.44
CA ALA A 35 -0.03 -3.74 -6.54
C ALA A 35 -0.57 -4.20 -7.89
N PHE A 36 -0.65 -3.29 -8.85
CA PHE A 36 -1.01 -3.60 -10.24
C PHE A 36 0.25 -3.98 -11.00
N LEU A 37 0.32 -5.23 -11.44
CA LEU A 37 1.47 -5.81 -12.13
C LEU A 37 1.46 -5.46 -13.62
N SER A 38 2.61 -5.61 -14.27
CA SER A 38 2.79 -5.34 -15.71
C SER A 38 1.94 -6.23 -16.62
N ASP A 39 1.54 -7.41 -16.14
CA ASP A 39 0.65 -8.33 -16.84
C ASP A 39 -0.86 -8.03 -16.63
N GLY A 40 -1.18 -6.92 -15.96
CA GLY A 40 -2.55 -6.47 -15.70
C GLY A 40 -3.20 -7.11 -14.46
N ARG A 41 -2.56 -8.08 -13.79
CA ARG A 41 -3.09 -8.64 -12.55
C ARG A 41 -2.94 -7.66 -11.39
N CYS A 42 -3.89 -7.70 -10.45
CA CYS A 42 -3.76 -7.02 -9.17
C CYS A 42 -3.33 -8.02 -8.09
N ALA A 43 -2.12 -7.85 -7.59
CA ALA A 43 -1.57 -8.64 -6.50
C ALA A 43 -2.13 -8.09 -5.16
N ILE A 44 -2.82 -8.94 -4.38
CA ILE A 44 -3.46 -8.57 -3.12
C ILE A 44 -2.80 -9.31 -1.96
N ASN A 45 -2.50 -8.59 -0.88
CA ASN A 45 -1.93 -9.14 0.35
C ASN A 45 -2.69 -8.68 1.59
N ILE A 46 -3.06 -9.61 2.47
CA ILE A 46 -4.02 -9.40 3.57
C ILE A 46 -3.46 -10.03 4.84
N ASN A 47 -3.58 -9.33 5.97
CA ASN A 47 -3.13 -9.80 7.28
C ASN A 47 -1.66 -10.25 7.29
N ASP A 48 -0.82 -9.52 6.56
CA ASP A 48 0.59 -9.84 6.40
C ASP A 48 1.45 -8.69 6.94
N ALA A 49 2.50 -9.03 7.68
CA ALA A 49 3.44 -8.07 8.23
C ALA A 49 4.43 -7.56 7.17
N ARG A 50 4.66 -8.29 6.08
CA ARG A 50 5.68 -7.95 5.08
C ARG A 50 5.39 -6.59 4.45
N GLU A 51 6.43 -5.77 4.30
CA GLU A 51 6.35 -4.59 3.43
C GLU A 51 6.18 -5.00 1.97
N HIS A 52 5.62 -4.10 1.15
CA HIS A 52 5.32 -4.38 -0.26
C HIS A 52 6.52 -4.95 -1.03
N LYS A 53 7.72 -4.41 -0.81
CA LYS A 53 8.94 -4.82 -1.50
C LYS A 53 9.30 -6.28 -1.24
N VAL A 54 9.11 -6.74 -0.01
CA VAL A 54 9.41 -8.12 0.39
C VAL A 54 8.36 -9.06 -0.17
N TYR A 55 7.07 -8.76 0.03
CA TYR A 55 5.99 -9.62 -0.43
C TYR A 55 5.97 -9.76 -1.97
N LEU A 56 6.13 -8.66 -2.72
CA LEU A 56 6.11 -8.70 -4.19
C LEU A 56 7.33 -9.45 -4.76
N LYS A 57 8.48 -9.33 -4.10
CA LYS A 57 9.67 -10.09 -4.49
C LYS A 57 9.47 -11.57 -4.24
N ASP A 58 9.04 -11.95 -3.04
CA ASP A 58 8.97 -13.35 -2.61
C ASP A 58 7.86 -14.11 -3.34
N ASP A 59 6.70 -13.49 -3.54
CA ASP A 59 5.50 -14.18 -4.05
C ASP A 59 5.30 -14.00 -5.56
N PHE A 60 5.82 -12.92 -6.15
CA PHE A 60 5.61 -12.57 -7.56
C PHE A 60 6.92 -12.42 -8.35
N GLY A 61 8.08 -12.56 -7.71
CA GLY A 61 9.38 -12.43 -8.37
C GLY A 61 9.70 -11.02 -8.88
N ILE A 62 9.01 -10.00 -8.38
CA ILE A 62 9.16 -8.61 -8.84
C ILE A 62 10.56 -8.09 -8.49
N SER A 63 11.28 -7.60 -9.50
CA SER A 63 12.58 -6.97 -9.33
C SER A 63 12.46 -5.60 -8.66
N PHE A 64 13.57 -5.08 -8.12
CA PHE A 64 13.57 -3.75 -7.52
C PHE A 64 13.27 -2.64 -8.54
N GLU A 65 13.76 -2.77 -9.77
CA GLU A 65 13.49 -1.82 -10.85
C GLU A 65 12.01 -1.79 -11.19
N GLU A 66 11.38 -2.95 -11.39
CA GLU A 66 9.94 -3.03 -11.62
C GLU A 66 9.15 -2.45 -10.45
N PHE A 67 9.53 -2.81 -9.22
CA PHE A 67 8.88 -2.32 -7.99
C PHE A 67 8.80 -0.79 -7.92
N GLU A 68 9.86 -0.08 -8.33
CA GLU A 68 9.90 1.39 -8.28
C GLU A 68 8.88 2.06 -9.21
N HIS A 69 8.39 1.33 -10.22
CA HIS A 69 7.45 1.81 -11.23
C HIS A 69 6.02 1.30 -11.06
N LEU A 70 5.77 0.33 -10.15
CA LEU A 70 4.43 -0.21 -9.96
C LEU A 70 3.48 0.83 -9.33
N THR A 71 2.25 0.88 -9.84
CA THR A 71 1.11 1.45 -9.12
C THR A 71 0.73 0.48 -8.01
N ARG A 72 0.85 0.93 -6.77
CA ARG A 72 0.61 0.11 -5.58
C ARG A 72 -0.03 0.93 -4.48
N GLY A 73 -0.37 0.30 -3.38
CA GLY A 73 -1.13 0.99 -2.37
C GLY A 73 -1.71 0.10 -1.30
N TYR A 74 -2.68 0.63 -0.57
CA TYR A 74 -3.43 -0.17 0.36
C TYR A 74 -4.86 0.31 0.55
N ILE A 75 -5.69 -0.60 1.06
CA ILE A 75 -7.07 -0.34 1.49
C ILE A 75 -7.09 -0.37 3.01
N LYS A 76 -7.79 0.61 3.59
CA LYS A 76 -8.21 0.65 4.98
C LYS A 76 -9.67 1.10 5.08
N PRO A 77 -10.34 0.97 6.23
CA PRO A 77 -11.70 1.46 6.40
C PRO A 77 -11.83 2.92 5.94
N GLY A 78 -12.68 3.16 4.94
CA GLY A 78 -12.94 4.48 4.37
C GLY A 78 -11.84 5.06 3.47
N ARG A 79 -10.79 4.31 3.09
CA ARG A 79 -9.69 4.83 2.27
C ARG A 79 -9.15 3.81 1.26
N LEU A 80 -8.97 4.28 0.03
CA LEU A 80 -8.16 3.64 -1.02
C LEU A 80 -6.92 4.51 -1.22
N VAL A 81 -5.75 4.00 -0.88
CA VAL A 81 -4.49 4.76 -0.92
C VAL A 81 -3.62 4.25 -2.05
N PHE A 82 -3.23 5.13 -2.97
CA PHE A 82 -2.38 4.83 -4.12
C PHE A 82 -1.06 5.58 -4.01
N TYR A 83 0.04 4.95 -4.43
CA TYR A 83 1.36 5.58 -4.57
C TYR A 83 2.29 4.71 -5.42
N THR A 84 3.45 5.26 -5.77
CA THR A 84 4.54 4.55 -6.47
C THR A 84 5.91 4.87 -5.86
N SER A 85 6.94 4.09 -6.22
CA SER A 85 8.34 4.20 -5.73
C SER A 85 8.52 4.09 -4.21
N LEU A 86 9.77 4.02 -3.74
CA LEU A 86 10.11 4.14 -2.31
C LEU A 86 9.90 5.56 -1.74
N ASN A 87 9.60 6.54 -2.59
CA ASN A 87 9.31 7.91 -2.20
C ASN A 87 7.80 8.16 -2.01
N PHE A 88 6.98 7.13 -2.22
CA PHE A 88 5.51 7.19 -2.05
C PHE A 88 4.87 8.33 -2.86
N LEU A 89 5.34 8.50 -4.09
CA LEU A 89 4.92 9.57 -4.98
C LEU A 89 3.49 9.33 -5.49
N PRO A 90 2.76 10.40 -5.84
CA PRO A 90 1.47 10.28 -6.51
C PRO A 90 1.56 9.48 -7.81
N VAL A 91 0.57 8.64 -8.05
CA VAL A 91 0.35 7.93 -9.31
C VAL A 91 -0.29 8.92 -10.29
N LYS A 92 0.15 8.89 -11.55
CA LYS A 92 -0.39 9.80 -12.59
C LYS A 92 -1.82 9.45 -12.96
N ASP A 93 -2.06 8.17 -13.23
CA ASP A 93 -3.33 7.67 -13.75
C ASP A 93 -3.91 6.61 -12.81
N ILE A 94 -5.01 6.96 -12.14
CA ILE A 94 -5.83 6.01 -11.36
C ILE A 94 -7.09 5.78 -12.18
N SER A 95 -7.21 4.60 -12.78
CA SER A 95 -8.36 4.27 -13.63
C SER A 95 -9.59 3.87 -12.82
N GLU A 96 -10.78 4.01 -13.42
CA GLU A 96 -12.02 3.51 -12.81
C GLU A 96 -11.98 1.99 -12.58
N GLU A 97 -11.34 1.23 -13.46
CA GLU A 97 -11.17 -0.21 -13.32
C GLU A 97 -10.37 -0.57 -12.07
N MET A 98 -9.27 0.14 -11.81
CA MET A 98 -8.47 -0.04 -10.59
C MET A 98 -9.33 0.24 -9.35
N VAL A 99 -10.09 1.34 -9.36
CA VAL A 99 -10.97 1.70 -8.24
C VAL A 99 -12.03 0.63 -8.02
N ASN A 100 -12.71 0.18 -9.09
CA ASN A 100 -13.77 -0.84 -9.00
C ASN A 100 -13.25 -2.14 -8.38
N LEU A 101 -12.11 -2.66 -8.86
CA LEU A 101 -11.49 -3.86 -8.29
C LEU A 101 -11.21 -3.70 -6.79
N LEU A 102 -10.70 -2.55 -6.38
CA LEU A 102 -10.38 -2.29 -4.98
C LEU A 102 -11.64 -2.06 -4.14
N THR A 103 -12.73 -1.52 -4.69
CA THR A 103 -14.00 -1.40 -3.97
C THR A 103 -14.64 -2.75 -3.66
N GLU A 104 -14.50 -3.75 -4.54
CA GLU A 104 -14.93 -5.12 -4.25
C GLU A 104 -14.19 -5.69 -3.03
N LYS A 105 -12.87 -5.48 -2.96
CA LYS A 105 -12.05 -5.89 -1.82
C LYS A 105 -12.35 -5.08 -0.56
N ALA A 106 -12.64 -3.78 -0.69
CA ALA A 106 -13.04 -2.96 0.44
C ALA A 106 -14.37 -3.43 1.02
N LEU A 107 -15.36 -3.76 0.17
CA LEU A 107 -16.65 -4.28 0.60
C LEU A 107 -16.51 -5.61 1.35
N GLU A 108 -15.70 -6.53 0.81
CA GLU A 108 -15.46 -7.86 1.37
C GLU A 108 -14.89 -7.81 2.80
N PHE A 109 -13.94 -6.89 3.07
CA PHE A 109 -13.17 -6.89 4.31
C PHE A 109 -13.53 -5.78 5.30
N PHE A 110 -13.98 -4.63 4.82
CA PHE A 110 -14.25 -3.44 5.64
C PHE A 110 -15.71 -2.99 5.55
N GLY A 111 -16.48 -3.55 4.62
CA GLY A 111 -17.90 -3.28 4.47
C GLY A 111 -18.21 -2.02 3.65
N PRO A 112 -19.52 -1.74 3.46
CA PRO A 112 -19.99 -0.63 2.65
C PRO A 112 -19.68 0.71 3.31
N GLY A 113 -19.57 1.77 2.50
CA GLY A 113 -19.32 3.10 3.00
C GLY A 113 -18.75 4.04 1.95
N LYS A 114 -18.48 5.28 2.36
CA LYS A 114 -17.78 6.26 1.55
C LYS A 114 -16.27 6.09 1.74
N TYR A 115 -15.55 5.87 0.66
CA TYR A 115 -14.10 5.70 0.66
C TYR A 115 -13.44 6.88 -0.05
N GLU A 116 -12.45 7.49 0.57
CA GLU A 116 -11.62 8.51 -0.05
C GLU A 116 -10.53 7.87 -0.91
N ILE A 117 -10.24 8.47 -2.06
CA ILE A 117 -9.16 8.05 -2.95
C ILE A 117 -7.97 8.97 -2.71
N TRP A 118 -6.99 8.44 -1.97
CA TRP A 118 -5.75 9.13 -1.61
C TRP A 118 -4.66 8.80 -2.62
N ASN A 119 -3.84 9.79 -2.98
CA ASN A 119 -2.77 9.63 -3.95
C ASN A 119 -1.46 10.26 -3.48
N GLY A 120 -0.42 9.45 -3.37
CA GLY A 120 0.85 9.79 -2.75
C GLY A 120 0.74 9.93 -1.23
N LEU A 121 1.86 9.75 -0.53
CA LEU A 121 1.94 9.88 0.93
C LEU A 121 3.07 10.81 1.35
N LYS A 122 2.81 11.66 2.34
CA LYS A 122 3.85 12.43 3.04
C LYS A 122 4.48 11.54 4.09
N ILE A 123 5.76 11.21 3.90
CA ILE A 123 6.49 10.34 4.84
C ILE A 123 6.46 10.95 6.24
N GLY A 124 5.80 10.22 7.15
CA GLY A 124 5.69 10.55 8.56
C GLY A 124 6.50 9.59 9.42
N ARG A 125 6.02 9.36 10.65
CA ARG A 125 6.64 8.42 11.57
C ARG A 125 6.42 6.97 11.13
N LEU A 126 7.43 6.13 11.29
CA LEU A 126 7.35 4.71 10.95
C LEU A 126 6.28 4.00 11.79
N GLY A 127 5.45 3.18 11.13
CA GLY A 127 4.34 2.46 11.76
C GLY A 127 3.05 3.27 11.93
N GLU A 128 3.06 4.57 11.66
CA GLU A 128 1.84 5.37 11.62
C GLU A 128 1.21 5.37 10.21
N GLU A 129 -0.09 5.68 10.15
CA GLU A 129 -0.75 5.94 8.88
C GLU A 129 -0.40 7.36 8.41
N TRP A 130 0.22 7.46 7.25
CA TRP A 130 0.71 8.73 6.71
C TRP A 130 -0.39 9.51 6.00
N GLU A 131 -0.24 10.84 5.98
CA GLU A 131 -1.18 11.71 5.27
C GLU A 131 -1.01 11.61 3.76
N ALA A 132 -2.11 11.77 3.03
CA ALA A 132 -2.07 11.91 1.58
C ALA A 132 -1.36 13.20 1.14
N ILE A 133 -0.69 13.12 0.00
CA ILE A 133 -0.27 14.33 -0.74
C ILE A 133 -1.49 14.94 -1.44
N GLU A 134 -2.32 14.11 -2.06
CA GLU A 134 -3.52 14.52 -2.79
C GLU A 134 -4.73 13.63 -2.45
N ILE A 135 -5.93 14.23 -2.44
CA ILE A 135 -7.20 13.49 -2.42
C ILE A 135 -7.85 13.68 -3.80
N LYS A 136 -7.99 12.58 -4.55
CA LYS A 136 -8.53 12.61 -5.92
C LYS A 136 -10.06 12.61 -5.98
N GLY A 137 -10.70 12.21 -4.89
CA GLY A 137 -12.16 12.15 -4.80
C GLY A 137 -12.62 11.07 -3.83
N THR A 138 -13.85 10.64 -4.00
CA THR A 138 -14.48 9.64 -3.13
C THR A 138 -15.31 8.67 -3.95
N VAL A 139 -15.34 7.41 -3.54
CA VAL A 139 -16.18 6.36 -4.13
C VAL A 139 -17.13 5.80 -3.08
N LEU A 140 -18.35 5.47 -3.49
CA LEU A 140 -19.33 4.81 -2.64
C LEU A 140 -19.22 3.29 -2.85
N VAL A 141 -18.79 2.59 -1.82
CA VAL A 141 -18.74 1.12 -1.76
C VAL A 141 -20.08 0.63 -1.23
N ARG A 142 -20.77 -0.21 -2.00
CA ARG A 142 -22.12 -0.70 -1.72
C ARG A 142 -22.32 -2.11 -2.22
#